data_AF-A0A0C4F7L9-F1
#
_entry.id   AF-A0A0C4F7L9-F1
#
_cell.length_a   1.000
_cell.length_b   1.000
_cell.length_c   1.000
_cell.angle_alpha   90.00
_cell.angle_beta   90.00
_cell.angle_gamma   90.00
#
_symmetry.space_group_name_H-M   'P 1'
#
loop_
_entity.id
_entity.type
_entity.pdbx_description
1 polymer ?
#
loop_
_entity_poly.entity_id
_entity_poly.type
_entity_poly.pdbx_seq_one_letter_code
_entity_poly.pdbx_strand_id
1 'polypeptide(L)'
;MDPKKLPIQAQWHLNFLNKMEKIVSKELQLTQTHYEEELADGFLEVKDELMNMKNFLIRPVVSPEYQDEHMLQFLRFSFDILDFAQKKYGAKFTEQLGLNDRMDPSTLEYEKSFEFMKATRKLHVWMAIATGHTYFVSTGLKDGLSIPPDAWSRADFFWNKLLQSAIGYKKTVSRGSKEDPGWKELFSTNRFFALIEDAWDSEIISHIKIYWTFKKVANKKIAGDDNDKLRMVLMYNEN
;
A
#
# COMPACT_ATOMS: atom_id res chain seq x y z
N MET A 1 -21.82 6.62 20.01
CA MET A 1 -21.69 6.66 18.53
C MET A 1 -22.93 6.00 17.96
N ASP A 2 -23.58 6.59 16.97
CA ASP A 2 -24.60 5.85 16.20
C ASP A 2 -23.84 4.93 15.24
N PRO A 3 -23.84 3.59 15.44
CA PRO A 3 -23.16 2.66 14.55
C PRO A 3 -23.68 2.70 13.10
N LYS A 4 -24.75 3.47 12.83
CA LYS A 4 -25.31 3.67 11.49
C LYS A 4 -24.71 4.85 10.72
N LYS A 5 -23.90 5.72 11.33
CA LYS A 5 -23.23 6.83 10.61
C LYS A 5 -21.81 6.43 10.22
N LEU A 6 -21.68 5.92 9.00
CA LEU A 6 -20.38 5.66 8.37
C LEU A 6 -19.59 6.97 8.22
N PRO A 7 -18.25 6.95 8.39
CA PRO A 7 -17.40 8.06 8.02
C PRO A 7 -17.62 8.45 6.56
N ILE A 8 -17.51 9.74 6.23
CA ILE A 8 -17.72 10.21 4.86
C ILE A 8 -16.74 9.56 3.87
N GLN A 9 -15.53 9.25 4.32
CA GLN A 9 -14.52 8.52 3.56
C GLN A 9 -15.01 7.12 3.16
N ALA A 10 -15.63 6.40 4.09
CA ALA A 10 -16.21 5.09 3.81
C ALA A 10 -17.32 5.18 2.76
N GLN A 11 -18.13 6.26 2.81
CA GLN A 11 -19.15 6.49 1.79
C GLN A 11 -18.55 6.74 0.41
N TRP A 12 -17.46 7.51 0.30
CA TRP A 12 -16.76 7.72 -0.97
C TRP A 12 -16.23 6.40 -1.53
N HIS A 13 -15.63 5.56 -0.69
CA HIS A 13 -15.10 4.25 -1.10
C HIS A 13 -16.23 3.32 -1.59
N LEU A 14 -17.33 3.21 -0.84
CA LEU A 14 -18.46 2.38 -1.22
C LEU A 14 -19.13 2.87 -2.51
N ASN A 15 -19.31 4.18 -2.67
CA ASN A 15 -19.87 4.75 -3.90
C ASN A 15 -18.96 4.46 -5.10
N PHE A 16 -17.65 4.64 -4.94
CA PHE A 16 -16.68 4.31 -5.98
C PHE A 16 -16.79 2.84 -6.40
N LEU A 17 -16.76 1.92 -5.44
CA LEU A 17 -16.83 0.49 -5.71
C LEU A 17 -18.13 0.09 -6.42
N ASN A 18 -19.27 0.60 -5.96
CA ASN A 18 -20.58 0.33 -6.57
C ASN A 18 -20.68 0.85 -8.01
N LYS A 19 -20.08 2.02 -8.31
CA LYS A 19 -20.03 2.57 -9.67
C LYS A 19 -19.07 1.77 -10.55
N MET A 20 -17.88 1.43 -10.02
CA MET A 20 -16.88 0.63 -10.72
C MET A 20 -17.40 -0.77 -11.07
N GLU A 21 -18.19 -1.41 -10.21
CA GLU A 21 -18.83 -2.69 -10.50
C GLU A 21 -19.69 -2.61 -11.78
N LYS A 22 -20.49 -1.55 -11.91
CA LYS A 22 -21.32 -1.30 -13.10
C LYS A 22 -20.47 -1.02 -14.34
N ILE A 23 -19.45 -0.18 -14.21
CA ILE A 23 -18.53 0.16 -15.30
C ILE A 23 -17.83 -1.10 -15.82
N VAL A 24 -17.22 -1.89 -14.93
CA VAL A 24 -16.52 -3.13 -15.31
C VAL A 24 -17.50 -4.14 -15.94
N SER A 25 -18.72 -4.24 -15.42
CA SER A 25 -19.73 -5.14 -15.99
C SER A 25 -20.10 -4.78 -17.43
N LYS A 26 -20.20 -3.47 -17.74
CA LYS A 26 -20.42 -2.99 -19.10
C LYS A 26 -19.19 -3.28 -19.98
N GLU A 27 -17.99 -2.96 -19.49
CA GLU A 27 -16.73 -3.16 -20.23
C GLU A 27 -16.53 -4.60 -20.70
N LEU A 28 -16.94 -5.58 -19.88
CA LEU A 28 -16.87 -7.00 -20.23
C LEU A 28 -17.76 -7.40 -21.42
N GLN A 29 -18.74 -6.57 -21.77
CA GLN A 29 -19.69 -6.82 -22.86
C GLN A 29 -19.32 -6.04 -24.14
N LEU A 30 -18.29 -5.19 -24.11
CA LEU A 30 -17.96 -4.31 -25.21
C LEU A 30 -17.05 -4.95 -26.26
N THR A 31 -17.24 -4.53 -27.50
CA THR A 31 -16.23 -4.70 -28.56
C THR A 31 -15.15 -3.62 -28.45
N GLN A 32 -13.96 -3.90 -28.99
CA GLN A 32 -12.79 -3.05 -28.80
C GLN A 32 -12.98 -1.59 -29.28
N THR A 33 -13.86 -1.35 -30.25
CA THR A 33 -14.19 -0.01 -30.78
C THR A 33 -14.99 0.87 -29.82
N HIS A 34 -15.77 0.29 -28.91
CA HIS A 34 -16.59 1.04 -27.94
C HIS A 34 -15.90 1.23 -26.58
N TYR A 35 -14.74 0.60 -26.40
CA TYR A 35 -14.03 0.59 -25.13
C TYR A 35 -13.49 1.98 -24.73
N GLU A 36 -13.00 2.77 -25.69
CA GLU A 36 -12.40 4.08 -25.39
C GLU A 36 -13.44 5.14 -24.96
N GLU A 37 -14.64 5.07 -25.54
CA GLU A 37 -15.79 5.90 -25.17
C GLU A 37 -16.29 5.52 -23.78
N GLU A 38 -16.54 4.23 -23.52
CA GLU A 38 -16.96 3.76 -22.20
C GLU A 38 -15.90 4.05 -21.12
N LEU A 39 -14.62 4.01 -21.46
CA LEU A 39 -13.54 4.37 -20.53
C LEU A 39 -13.55 5.87 -20.18
N ALA A 40 -14.01 6.73 -21.10
CA ALA A 40 -14.23 8.16 -20.81
C ALA A 40 -15.43 8.36 -19.88
N ASP A 41 -16.57 7.74 -20.23
CA ASP A 41 -17.82 7.88 -19.49
C ASP A 41 -17.70 7.28 -18.10
N GLY A 42 -17.09 6.10 -17.99
CA GLY A 42 -16.80 5.44 -16.73
C GLY A 42 -15.90 6.29 -15.82
N PHE A 43 -14.96 7.07 -16.37
CA PHE A 43 -14.19 8.02 -15.54
C PHE A 43 -15.10 9.11 -14.99
N LEU A 44 -15.96 9.71 -15.82
CA LEU A 44 -16.85 10.79 -15.41
C LEU A 44 -17.82 10.32 -14.32
N GLU A 45 -18.29 9.07 -14.37
CA GLU A 45 -19.16 8.48 -13.34
C GLU A 45 -18.50 8.47 -11.95
N VAL A 46 -17.18 8.26 -11.85
CA VAL A 46 -16.42 8.14 -10.58
C VAL A 46 -15.59 9.37 -10.22
N LYS A 47 -15.62 10.43 -11.04
CA LYS A 47 -14.75 11.60 -10.90
C LYS A 47 -14.85 12.27 -9.53
N ASP A 48 -16.05 12.42 -9.00
CA ASP A 48 -16.28 13.11 -7.72
C ASP A 48 -15.67 12.33 -6.55
N GLU A 49 -15.84 11.01 -6.51
CA GLU A 49 -15.20 10.18 -5.48
C GLU A 49 -13.68 10.22 -5.59
N LEU A 50 -13.12 10.19 -6.81
CA LEU A 50 -11.68 10.31 -7.04
C LEU A 50 -11.14 11.67 -6.58
N MET A 51 -11.85 12.77 -6.85
CA MET A 51 -11.49 14.11 -6.37
C MET A 51 -11.51 14.20 -4.84
N ASN A 52 -12.51 13.60 -4.19
CA ASN A 52 -12.59 13.56 -2.73
C ASN A 52 -11.42 12.78 -2.12
N MET A 53 -11.11 11.60 -2.68
CA MET A 53 -9.97 10.78 -2.25
C MET A 53 -8.63 11.48 -2.49
N LYS A 54 -8.47 12.18 -3.63
CA LYS A 54 -7.29 13.01 -3.94
C LYS A 54 -7.06 14.06 -2.86
N ASN A 55 -8.10 14.84 -2.55
CA ASN A 55 -8.01 15.91 -1.56
C ASN A 55 -7.76 15.36 -0.15
N PHE A 56 -8.38 14.22 0.18
CA PHE A 56 -8.15 13.54 1.44
C PHE A 56 -6.72 12.98 1.58
N LEU A 57 -6.12 12.51 0.49
CA LEU A 57 -4.72 12.05 0.47
C LEU A 57 -3.74 13.19 0.78
N ILE A 58 -4.00 14.37 0.21
CA ILE A 58 -3.21 15.58 0.41
C ILE A 58 -3.35 16.10 1.85
N ARG A 59 -4.60 16.26 2.31
CA ARG A 59 -4.94 16.81 3.62
C ARG A 59 -6.03 15.96 4.28
N PRO A 60 -5.64 14.96 5.07
CA PRO A 60 -6.59 14.10 5.77
C PRO A 60 -7.34 14.90 6.83
N VAL A 61 -8.63 15.18 6.58
CA VAL A 61 -9.50 15.81 7.58
C VAL A 61 -9.93 14.76 8.59
N VAL A 62 -9.59 14.99 9.86
CA VAL A 62 -9.93 14.08 10.96
C VAL A 62 -11.16 14.59 11.68
N SER A 63 -12.22 13.80 11.69
CA SER A 63 -13.26 14.00 12.70
C SER A 63 -12.70 13.57 14.05
N PRO A 64 -12.85 14.38 15.13
CA PRO A 64 -12.41 14.02 16.48
C PRO A 64 -12.98 12.68 16.99
N GLU A 65 -14.03 12.19 16.35
CA GLU A 65 -14.76 10.97 16.72
C GLU A 65 -14.07 9.66 16.28
N TYR A 66 -13.07 9.71 15.39
CA TYR A 66 -12.39 8.52 14.87
C TYR A 66 -10.97 8.37 15.41
N GLN A 67 -10.61 7.14 15.79
CA GLN A 67 -9.25 6.77 16.17
C GLN A 67 -8.31 6.84 14.95
N ASP A 68 -7.03 7.12 15.21
CA ASP A 68 -6.02 7.27 14.17
C ASP A 68 -5.88 6.02 13.28
N GLU A 69 -6.01 4.83 13.86
CA GLU A 69 -5.95 3.56 13.14
C GLU A 69 -7.01 3.47 12.02
N HIS A 70 -8.25 3.88 12.29
CA HIS A 70 -9.30 3.89 11.27
C HIS A 70 -8.99 4.89 10.15
N MET A 71 -8.45 6.06 10.50
CA MET A 71 -8.07 7.07 9.53
C MET A 71 -6.92 6.61 8.63
N LEU A 72 -5.94 5.90 9.20
CA LEU A 72 -4.86 5.26 8.44
C LEU A 72 -5.40 4.23 7.44
N GLN A 73 -6.41 3.44 7.82
CA GLN A 73 -7.08 2.52 6.89
C GLN A 73 -7.78 3.26 5.75
N PHE A 74 -8.54 4.32 6.05
CA PHE A 74 -9.18 5.12 4.99
C PHE A 74 -8.18 5.79 4.05
N LEU A 75 -7.06 6.27 4.57
CA LEU A 75 -6.00 6.87 3.77
C LEU A 75 -5.38 5.83 2.82
N ARG A 76 -5.12 4.63 3.34
CA ARG A 76 -4.61 3.50 2.56
C ARG A 76 -5.60 3.06 1.47
N PHE A 77 -6.88 2.92 1.77
CA PHE A 77 -7.88 2.56 0.76
C PHE A 77 -8.06 3.65 -0.30
N SER A 78 -8.04 4.91 0.10
CA SER A 78 -8.07 6.04 -0.84
C SER A 78 -6.88 5.98 -1.80
N PHE A 79 -5.67 5.72 -1.28
CA PHE A 79 -4.49 5.51 -2.11
C PHE A 79 -4.65 4.32 -3.08
N ASP A 80 -5.08 3.16 -2.60
CA ASP A 80 -5.24 1.95 -3.43
C ASP A 80 -6.23 2.21 -4.58
N ILE A 81 -7.33 2.92 -4.33
CA ILE A 81 -8.30 3.34 -5.36
C ILE A 81 -7.68 4.32 -6.36
N LEU A 82 -6.94 5.33 -5.89
CA LEU A 82 -6.27 6.30 -6.76
C LEU A 82 -5.19 5.65 -7.63
N ASP A 83 -4.38 4.73 -7.08
CA ASP A 83 -3.35 4.00 -7.85
C ASP A 83 -3.98 3.04 -8.86
N PHE A 84 -5.13 2.44 -8.55
CA PHE A 84 -5.92 1.71 -9.53
C PHE A 84 -6.44 2.63 -10.65
N ALA A 85 -7.09 3.74 -10.29
CA ALA A 85 -7.68 4.67 -11.25
C ALA A 85 -6.61 5.30 -12.16
N GLN A 86 -5.44 5.67 -11.62
CA GLN A 86 -4.32 6.16 -12.41
C GLN A 86 -3.87 5.14 -13.47
N LYS A 87 -3.80 3.86 -13.12
CA LYS A 87 -3.41 2.79 -14.06
C LYS A 87 -4.49 2.51 -15.11
N LYS A 88 -5.76 2.56 -14.70
CA LYS A 88 -6.91 2.29 -15.58
C LYS A 88 -7.11 3.40 -16.61
N TYR A 89 -7.10 4.65 -16.16
CA TYR A 89 -7.51 5.80 -16.98
C TYR A 89 -6.33 6.61 -17.55
N GLY A 90 -5.10 6.36 -17.09
CA GLY A 90 -3.88 6.94 -17.67
C GLY A 90 -3.90 8.46 -17.69
N ALA A 91 -3.67 9.05 -18.87
CA ALA A 91 -3.63 10.51 -19.04
C ALA A 91 -4.94 11.20 -18.63
N LYS A 92 -6.10 10.56 -18.84
CA LYS A 92 -7.41 11.11 -18.44
C LYS A 92 -7.50 11.33 -16.93
N PHE A 93 -6.87 10.46 -16.13
CA PHE A 93 -6.79 10.64 -14.68
C PHE A 93 -6.06 11.94 -14.31
N THR A 94 -4.88 12.14 -14.89
CA THR A 94 -4.08 13.35 -14.63
C THR A 94 -4.84 14.61 -15.05
N GLU A 95 -5.44 14.59 -16.24
CA GLU A 95 -6.17 15.73 -16.78
C GLU A 95 -7.41 16.09 -15.95
N GLN A 96 -8.29 15.10 -15.73
CA GLN A 96 -9.59 15.35 -15.14
C GLN A 96 -9.54 15.63 -13.64
N LEU A 97 -8.47 15.22 -12.96
CA LEU A 97 -8.22 15.56 -11.56
C LEU A 97 -7.44 16.87 -11.38
N GLY A 98 -7.09 17.55 -12.47
CA GLY A 98 -6.36 18.82 -12.45
C GLY A 98 -4.90 18.68 -12.01
N LEU A 99 -4.24 17.60 -12.40
CA LEU A 99 -2.85 17.27 -12.03
C LEU A 99 -1.83 17.55 -13.17
N ASN A 100 -2.24 18.34 -14.18
CA ASN A 100 -1.41 18.62 -15.35
C ASN A 100 -0.33 19.69 -15.08
N ASP A 101 -0.60 20.62 -14.16
CA ASP A 101 0.31 21.72 -13.86
C ASP A 101 1.28 21.30 -12.76
N ARG A 102 2.53 21.03 -13.15
CA ARG A 102 3.60 20.65 -12.20
C ARG A 102 4.06 21.79 -11.31
N MET A 103 3.63 23.03 -11.57
CA MET A 103 3.93 24.18 -10.73
C MET A 103 2.78 24.50 -9.76
N ASP A 104 1.61 23.87 -9.93
CA ASP A 104 0.49 24.02 -9.02
C ASP A 104 0.80 23.35 -7.66
N PRO A 105 0.67 24.09 -6.53
CA PRO A 105 0.97 23.54 -5.20
C PRO A 105 0.15 22.30 -4.86
N SER A 106 -1.13 22.24 -5.26
CA SER A 106 -1.97 21.07 -4.98
C SER A 106 -1.51 19.83 -5.75
N THR A 107 -1.02 20.01 -6.98
CA THR A 107 -0.44 18.93 -7.78
C THR A 107 0.85 18.42 -7.15
N LEU A 108 1.73 19.31 -6.71
CA LEU A 108 2.97 18.94 -6.01
C LEU A 108 2.70 18.22 -4.67
N GLU A 109 1.74 18.70 -3.87
CA GLU A 109 1.32 18.05 -2.62
C GLU A 109 0.76 16.64 -2.91
N TYR A 110 -0.04 16.49 -3.97
CA TYR A 110 -0.57 15.19 -4.39
C TYR A 110 0.54 14.24 -4.81
N GLU A 111 1.45 14.66 -5.69
CA GLU A 111 2.53 13.81 -6.21
C GLU A 111 3.41 13.27 -5.07
N LYS A 112 3.77 14.12 -4.11
CA LYS A 112 4.54 13.74 -2.91
C LYS A 112 3.76 12.76 -2.04
N SER A 113 2.49 13.06 -1.78
CA SER A 113 1.61 12.22 -0.97
C SER A 113 1.43 10.83 -1.58
N PHE A 114 1.23 10.81 -2.90
CA PHE A 114 1.07 9.60 -3.69
C PHE A 114 2.37 8.79 -3.78
N GLU A 115 3.53 9.44 -3.98
CA GLU A 115 4.83 8.77 -3.99
C GLU A 115 5.12 8.09 -2.65
N PHE A 116 4.89 8.79 -1.53
CA PHE A 116 5.06 8.26 -0.19
C PHE A 116 4.18 7.02 0.04
N MET A 117 2.88 7.15 -0.23
CA MET A 117 1.93 6.05 -0.04
C MET A 117 2.22 4.86 -0.97
N LYS A 118 2.74 5.11 -2.17
CA LYS A 118 3.20 4.06 -3.08
C LYS A 118 4.42 3.32 -2.56
N ALA A 119 5.35 4.01 -1.92
CA ALA A 119 6.52 3.38 -1.30
C ALA A 119 6.12 2.50 -0.11
N THR A 120 5.24 2.98 0.77
CA THR A 120 4.74 2.25 1.94
C THR A 120 3.86 1.06 1.53
N ARG A 121 3.05 1.19 0.48
CA ARG A 121 2.24 0.08 -0.04
C ARG A 121 3.10 -1.06 -0.59
N LYS A 122 4.19 -0.74 -1.32
CA LYS A 122 5.14 -1.75 -1.81
C LYS A 122 5.79 -2.50 -0.65
N LEU A 123 6.21 -1.79 0.39
CA LEU A 123 6.71 -2.41 1.62
C LEU A 123 5.71 -3.40 2.20
N HIS A 124 4.46 -2.97 2.41
CA HIS A 124 3.40 -3.82 2.96
C HIS A 124 3.17 -5.09 2.13
N VAL A 125 3.08 -4.97 0.80
CA VAL A 125 2.84 -6.12 -0.08
C VAL A 125 3.99 -7.12 0.00
N TRP A 126 5.23 -6.66 -0.14
CA TRP A 126 6.39 -7.56 -0.11
C TRP A 126 6.64 -8.13 1.28
N MET A 127 6.31 -7.39 2.33
CA MET A 127 6.36 -7.87 3.71
C MET A 127 5.43 -9.06 3.88
N ALA A 128 4.14 -8.89 3.57
CA ALA A 128 3.14 -9.96 3.68
C ALA A 128 3.51 -11.21 2.87
N ILE A 129 4.01 -11.02 1.63
CA ILE A 129 4.43 -12.15 0.78
C ILE A 129 5.66 -12.85 1.37
N ALA A 130 6.69 -12.09 1.79
CA ALA A 130 7.92 -12.65 2.31
C ALA A 130 7.69 -13.39 3.64
N THR A 131 6.96 -12.79 4.58
CA THR A 131 6.65 -13.40 5.87
C THR A 131 5.74 -14.61 5.73
N GLY A 132 4.64 -14.49 4.97
CA GLY A 132 3.70 -15.59 4.74
C GLY A 132 4.35 -16.78 4.03
N HIS A 133 5.15 -16.55 3.00
CA HIS A 133 5.88 -17.63 2.33
C HIS A 133 6.94 -18.25 3.25
N THR A 134 7.63 -17.44 4.06
CA THR A 134 8.61 -17.97 5.03
C THR A 134 7.94 -18.83 6.09
N TYR A 135 6.76 -18.42 6.57
CA TYR A 135 5.98 -19.18 7.53
C TYR A 135 5.52 -20.52 6.95
N PHE A 136 5.04 -20.53 5.70
CA PHE A 136 4.69 -21.76 4.98
C PHE A 136 5.87 -22.73 4.90
N VAL A 137 7.05 -22.27 4.46
CA VAL A 137 8.24 -23.13 4.32
C VAL A 137 8.73 -23.64 5.67
N SER A 138 8.75 -22.76 6.69
CA SER A 138 9.22 -23.09 8.04
C SER A 138 8.31 -24.11 8.73
N THR A 139 6.99 -23.99 8.52
CA THR A 139 5.98 -24.92 9.02
C THR A 139 6.10 -26.27 8.32
N GLY A 140 6.20 -26.28 6.99
CA GLY A 140 6.41 -27.51 6.23
C GLY A 140 7.68 -28.26 6.66
N LEU A 141 8.77 -27.54 6.94
CA LEU A 141 10.01 -28.13 7.45
C LEU A 141 9.81 -28.77 8.83
N LYS A 142 9.07 -28.14 9.75
CA LYS A 142 8.83 -28.69 11.09
C LYS A 142 7.94 -29.94 11.04
N ASP A 143 6.89 -29.87 10.24
CA ASP A 143 5.86 -30.91 10.19
C ASP A 143 6.26 -32.08 9.27
N GLY A 144 7.46 -32.03 8.68
CA GLY A 144 7.97 -33.06 7.76
C GLY A 144 7.20 -33.13 6.43
N LEU A 145 6.52 -32.05 6.05
CA LEU A 145 5.74 -31.99 4.82
C LEU A 145 6.66 -31.82 3.60
N SER A 146 6.23 -32.37 2.46
CA SER A 146 6.91 -32.16 1.19
C SER A 146 6.78 -30.70 0.77
N ILE A 147 7.90 -29.97 0.79
CA ILE A 147 8.00 -28.60 0.30
C ILE A 147 8.56 -28.60 -1.12
N PRO A 148 8.06 -27.73 -2.03
CA PRO A 148 8.62 -27.60 -3.37
C PRO A 148 10.14 -27.35 -3.31
N PRO A 149 10.95 -27.97 -4.19
CA PRO A 149 12.41 -27.84 -4.14
C PRO A 149 12.90 -26.38 -4.24
N ASP A 150 12.13 -25.53 -4.91
CA ASP A 150 12.40 -24.10 -5.12
C ASP A 150 11.76 -23.20 -4.04
N ALA A 151 11.09 -23.74 -3.03
CA ALA A 151 10.43 -22.93 -2.01
C ALA A 151 11.42 -22.04 -1.24
N TRP A 152 12.63 -22.53 -0.98
CA TRP A 152 13.68 -21.74 -0.33
C TRP A 152 14.20 -20.60 -1.20
N SER A 153 14.38 -20.82 -2.51
CA SER A 153 14.82 -19.78 -3.44
C SER A 153 13.72 -18.75 -3.69
N ARG A 154 12.44 -19.17 -3.72
CA ARG A 154 11.30 -18.25 -3.75
C ARG A 154 11.23 -17.37 -2.50
N ALA A 155 11.42 -17.95 -1.31
CA ALA A 155 11.48 -17.19 -0.07
C ALA A 155 12.60 -16.13 -0.12
N ASP A 156 13.80 -16.50 -0.55
CA ASP A 156 14.92 -15.55 -0.72
C ASP A 156 14.60 -14.44 -1.73
N PHE A 157 13.97 -14.78 -2.86
CA PHE A 157 13.49 -13.81 -3.84
C PHE A 157 12.52 -12.79 -3.22
N PHE A 158 11.53 -13.24 -2.44
CA PHE A 158 10.56 -12.34 -1.79
C PHE A 158 11.22 -11.43 -0.75
N TRP A 159 12.14 -11.97 0.06
CA TRP A 159 12.93 -11.16 0.99
C TRP A 159 13.77 -10.11 0.27
N ASN A 160 14.41 -10.46 -0.85
CA ASN A 160 15.16 -9.51 -1.66
C ASN A 160 14.25 -8.39 -2.21
N LYS A 161 13.00 -8.71 -2.60
CA LYS A 161 12.01 -7.69 -3.00
C LYS A 161 11.58 -6.79 -1.86
N LEU A 162 11.44 -7.32 -0.65
CA LEU A 162 11.18 -6.52 0.55
C LEU A 162 12.35 -5.57 0.85
N LEU A 163 13.59 -6.06 0.82
CA LEU A 163 14.79 -5.23 1.04
C LEU A 163 14.92 -4.12 -0.01
N GLN A 164 14.69 -4.42 -1.29
CA GLN A 164 14.66 -3.41 -2.36
C GLN A 164 13.58 -2.35 -2.10
N SER A 165 12.42 -2.77 -1.60
CA SER A 165 11.32 -1.85 -1.28
C SER A 165 11.63 -0.97 -0.06
N ALA A 166 12.30 -1.52 0.96
CA ALA A 166 12.78 -0.76 2.11
C ALA A 166 13.81 0.30 1.71
N ILE A 167 14.74 -0.03 0.80
CA ILE A 167 15.68 0.94 0.23
C ILE A 167 14.92 2.03 -0.54
N GLY A 168 13.93 1.65 -1.35
CA GLY A 168 13.10 2.60 -2.09
C GLY A 168 12.37 3.58 -1.17
N TYR A 169 11.71 3.06 -0.14
CA TYR A 169 11.04 3.87 0.90
C TYR A 169 12.01 4.81 1.62
N LYS A 170 13.16 4.30 2.08
CA LYS A 170 14.17 5.15 2.75
C LYS A 170 14.70 6.26 1.85
N LYS A 171 14.81 6.02 0.53
CA LYS A 171 15.15 7.07 -0.44
C LYS A 171 14.06 8.13 -0.55
N THR A 172 12.79 7.73 -0.63
CA THR A 172 11.64 8.65 -0.64
C THR A 172 11.62 9.52 0.62
N VAL A 173 11.75 8.91 1.81
CA VAL A 173 11.81 9.63 3.08
C VAL A 173 13.05 10.53 3.17
N SER A 174 14.24 10.03 2.82
CA SER A 174 15.50 10.80 2.92
C SER A 174 15.53 12.03 2.01
N ARG A 175 14.99 11.91 0.79
CA ARG A 175 14.74 13.06 -0.09
C ARG A 175 13.89 14.09 0.64
N GLY A 176 12.88 13.63 1.35
CA GLY A 176 11.99 14.48 2.09
C GLY A 176 12.59 15.17 3.31
N SER A 177 13.50 14.52 4.04
CA SER A 177 14.11 15.09 5.25
C SER A 177 15.30 16.02 4.98
N LYS A 178 15.99 15.88 3.83
CA LYS A 178 17.29 16.57 3.60
C LYS A 178 17.32 17.52 2.41
N GLU A 179 16.47 17.34 1.39
CA GLU A 179 16.70 17.95 0.07
C GLU A 179 15.53 18.81 -0.45
N ASP A 180 14.30 18.64 0.06
CA ASP A 180 13.12 19.38 -0.42
C ASP A 180 12.26 19.93 0.75
N PRO A 181 12.17 21.27 0.91
CA PRO A 181 11.36 21.92 1.94
C PRO A 181 9.88 21.49 1.96
N GLY A 182 9.28 21.20 0.81
CA GLY A 182 7.87 20.82 0.73
C GLY A 182 7.59 19.40 1.23
N TRP A 183 8.58 18.52 1.26
CA TRP A 183 8.43 17.22 1.93
C TRP A 183 8.52 17.34 3.45
N LYS A 184 9.43 18.20 3.94
CA LYS A 184 9.49 18.53 5.37
C LYS A 184 8.17 19.12 5.85
N GLU A 185 7.56 19.98 5.04
CA GLU A 185 6.23 20.52 5.31
C GLU A 185 5.16 19.41 5.37
N LEU A 186 5.14 18.47 4.41
CA LEU A 186 4.22 17.34 4.40
C LEU A 186 4.26 16.54 5.71
N PHE A 187 5.44 16.12 6.18
CA PHE A 187 5.54 15.36 7.44
C PHE A 187 5.23 16.20 8.68
N SER A 188 5.54 17.51 8.66
CA SER A 188 5.25 18.40 9.80
C SER A 188 3.77 18.78 9.93
N THR A 189 3.02 18.78 8.81
CA THR A 189 1.62 19.22 8.76
C THR A 189 0.63 18.05 8.68
N ASN A 190 1.08 16.87 8.22
CA ASN A 190 0.27 15.68 8.09
C ASN A 190 0.66 14.63 9.14
N ARG A 191 -0.04 14.62 10.28
CA ARG A 191 0.23 13.69 11.40
C ARG A 191 0.19 12.22 11.00
N PHE A 192 -0.64 11.85 10.02
CA PHE A 192 -0.74 10.45 9.59
C PHE A 192 0.50 10.00 8.84
N PHE A 193 1.13 10.90 8.09
CA PHE A 193 2.35 10.57 7.36
C PHE A 193 3.51 10.36 8.33
N ALA A 194 3.60 11.18 9.39
CA ALA A 194 4.54 10.95 10.48
C ALA A 194 4.29 9.61 11.19
N LEU A 195 3.03 9.29 11.52
CA LEU A 195 2.69 8.00 12.13
C LEU A 195 3.04 6.80 11.23
N ILE A 196 2.77 6.90 9.93
CA ILE A 196 3.13 5.87 8.95
C ILE A 196 4.66 5.74 8.86
N GLU A 197 5.39 6.85 8.85
CA GLU A 197 6.85 6.85 8.82
C GLU A 197 7.44 6.12 10.04
N ASP A 198 7.03 6.52 11.24
CA ASP A 198 7.49 5.93 12.49
C ASP A 198 7.20 4.42 12.54
N ALA A 199 5.99 4.02 12.12
CA ALA A 199 5.59 2.61 12.06
C ALA A 199 6.49 1.82 11.09
N TRP A 200 6.68 2.30 9.85
CA TRP A 200 7.49 1.59 8.86
C TRP A 200 8.97 1.56 9.23
N ASP A 201 9.48 2.60 9.86
CA ASP A 201 10.85 2.65 10.34
C ASP A 201 11.13 1.58 11.39
N SER A 202 10.21 1.37 12.32
CA SER A 202 10.25 0.29 13.30
C SER A 202 10.11 -1.09 12.62
N GLU A 203 9.14 -1.24 11.73
CA GLU A 203 8.85 -2.51 11.04
C GLU A 203 10.03 -3.00 10.20
N ILE A 204 10.71 -2.11 9.48
CA ILE A 204 11.88 -2.46 8.66
C ILE A 204 12.99 -3.04 9.54
N ILE A 205 13.26 -2.45 10.71
CA ILE A 205 14.30 -2.93 11.63
C ILE A 205 13.96 -4.34 12.14
N SER A 206 12.70 -4.56 12.51
CA SER A 206 12.22 -5.87 12.95
C SER A 206 12.34 -6.93 11.85
N HIS A 207 11.92 -6.60 10.64
CA HIS A 207 11.94 -7.52 9.50
C HIS A 207 13.35 -7.85 9.00
N ILE A 208 14.33 -6.95 9.14
CA ILE A 208 15.75 -7.27 8.89
C ILE A 208 16.23 -8.39 9.82
N LYS A 209 15.81 -8.39 11.09
CA LYS A 209 16.19 -9.47 12.04
C LYS A 209 15.56 -10.81 11.65
N ILE A 210 14.30 -10.77 11.19
CA ILE A 210 13.59 -11.97 10.70
C ILE A 210 14.30 -12.53 9.47
N TYR A 211 14.68 -11.68 8.52
CA TYR A 211 15.43 -12.08 7.33
C TYR A 211 16.72 -12.83 7.68
N TRP A 212 17.54 -12.30 8.60
CA TRP A 212 18.78 -12.97 9.00
C TRP A 212 18.54 -14.32 9.69
N THR A 213 17.47 -14.42 10.48
CA THR A 213 17.05 -15.69 11.10
C THR A 213 16.61 -16.68 10.02
N PHE A 214 15.82 -16.24 9.04
CA PHE A 214 15.45 -17.04 7.87
C PHE A 214 16.70 -17.54 7.12
N LYS A 215 17.67 -16.68 6.81
CA LYS A 215 18.90 -17.10 6.10
C LYS A 215 19.67 -18.17 6.87
N LYS A 216 19.73 -18.07 8.21
CA LYS A 216 20.35 -19.09 9.07
C LYS A 216 19.63 -20.44 8.97
N VAL A 217 18.29 -20.42 9.05
CA VAL A 217 17.46 -21.63 8.92
C VAL A 217 17.58 -22.23 7.52
N ALA A 218 17.46 -21.42 6.47
CA ALA A 218 17.52 -21.85 5.07
C ALA A 218 18.87 -22.48 4.70
N ASN A 219 19.98 -21.87 5.14
CA ASN A 219 21.33 -22.39 4.84
C ASN A 219 21.60 -23.74 5.50
N LYS A 220 21.04 -23.96 6.68
CA LYS A 220 21.29 -25.17 7.47
C LYS A 220 20.14 -26.19 7.40
N LYS A 221 19.01 -25.81 6.81
CA LYS A 221 17.74 -26.55 6.75
C LYS A 221 17.36 -27.18 8.11
N ILE A 222 17.57 -26.43 9.19
CA ILE A 222 17.40 -26.93 10.56
C ILE A 222 15.91 -26.90 10.91
N ALA A 223 15.36 -28.03 11.35
CA ALA A 223 13.98 -28.11 11.84
C ALA A 223 13.84 -27.78 13.34
N GLY A 224 14.94 -27.69 14.09
CA GLY A 224 14.96 -27.39 15.55
C GLY A 224 14.85 -25.91 15.93
N ASP A 225 15.34 -25.54 17.11
CA ASP A 225 15.08 -24.26 17.82
C ASP A 225 15.07 -22.98 16.99
N ASP A 226 15.97 -22.82 16.02
CA ASP A 226 16.02 -21.62 15.17
C ASP A 226 14.78 -21.51 14.27
N ASN A 227 14.26 -22.64 13.77
CA ASN A 227 13.03 -22.69 12.97
C ASN A 227 11.80 -22.44 13.84
N ASP A 228 11.76 -22.98 15.05
CA ASP A 228 10.67 -22.72 15.99
C ASP A 228 10.61 -21.24 16.41
N LYS A 229 11.77 -20.62 16.68
CA LYS A 229 11.86 -19.17 16.93
C LYS A 229 11.38 -18.35 15.74
N LEU A 230 11.80 -18.72 14.53
CA LEU A 230 11.37 -18.04 13.30
C LEU A 230 9.85 -18.13 13.13
N ARG A 231 9.26 -19.31 13.31
CA ARG A 231 7.80 -19.50 13.23
C ARG A 231 7.05 -18.71 14.28
N MET A 232 7.52 -18.72 15.53
CA MET A 232 6.90 -17.94 16.62
C MET A 232 6.88 -16.45 16.27
N VAL A 233 8.02 -15.89 15.85
CA VAL A 233 8.10 -14.47 15.47
C VAL A 233 7.17 -14.14 14.29
N LEU A 234 7.07 -15.04 13.31
CA LEU A 234 6.16 -14.84 12.17
C LEU A 234 4.68 -14.94 12.57
N MET A 235 4.32 -15.83 13.49
CA MET A 235 2.94 -16.01 13.98
C MET A 235 2.45 -14.80 14.78
N TYR A 236 3.32 -14.16 15.58
CA TYR A 236 2.93 -12.99 16.38
C TYR A 236 2.88 -11.67 15.58
N ASN A 237 3.42 -11.65 14.36
CA ASN A 237 3.39 -10.49 13.47
C ASN A 237 2.20 -10.51 12.47
N GLU A 238 1.23 -11.42 12.64
CA GLU A 238 0.02 -11.52 11.81
C GLU A 238 -1.22 -10.76 12.36
N ASN A 239 -1.08 -10.00 13.47
CA ASN A 239 -2.17 -9.20 14.06
C ASN A 239 -2.00 -7.70 13.82
#